data_AF-A0A1Y1T8Z2-F1
#
_entry.id   AF-A0A1Y1T8Z2-F1
#
_cell.length_a   1.000
_cell.length_b   1.000
_cell.length_c   1.000
_cell.angle_alpha   90.00
_cell.angle_beta   90.00
_cell.angle_gamma   90.00
#
_symmetry.space_group_name_H-M   'P 1'
#
loop_
_entity.id
_entity.type
_entity.pdbx_description
1 polymer ?
#
loop_
_entity_poly.entity_id
_entity_poly.type
_entity_poly.pdbx_seq_one_letter_code
_entity_poly.pdbx_strand_id
1 'polypeptide(L)'
;MHKFSNLHIVLFGFIDETESIIKAIKQNSNHYISQCSGLESLARLLEEHCDFDILILQLSYKEKNLDEIFDFISKQEDLPILIISNSNVKKHAFDAFEMGIEDYIHVSEINPPSLNRSIYFAIKRKEYKKQIHNSESNYKTLFYSSPLPMWVLDRYTLKFLSVNQAAIDHYGYSEEEFLKMKASDLWIKEEEEKIKLMVKEFTNDFLHETVCHVKKDGSVMTINFHSTPIFYDGREARLTLARDVTENLKIRKALKDSEMRFKSLVQEGSDLIGILDSDFNYKYISPSVESILSLQPKQLRKKHFFDRVHPEDQEFIKALFLSITNTKNSKIGLPFYRVKDGNGYWRFLETKLTNLLDFSPIQGIVINSRDVTDLVEQRNRLSESLGRYEIVSEATSDIVTDYDFKTGKVKISKSIFKVCGHDPKVVEQEDFEDWWMSHVHEKDRKEIRNKVLNVIESGNKSFQLEYRFKCADGSYKTLLDRSYLVTDRDGKPEKIIGSKQDITQQKDQLKQIKSRNKILEEIAWQQSHMVRAPLAKIMGLIDLLKYSENNHEETKDLLEKILNSAEDLDAVIRNIAEKTYN
;
A
#
# COMPACT_ATOMS: atom_id res chain seq x y z
N MET A 1 61.80 47.92 21.21
CA MET A 1 62.77 47.85 20.09
C MET A 1 62.62 46.50 19.42
N HIS A 2 61.70 46.39 18.46
CA HIS A 2 61.64 45.20 17.60
C HIS A 2 62.77 45.30 16.58
N LYS A 3 63.71 44.33 16.61
CA LYS A 3 64.72 44.18 15.57
C LYS A 3 64.02 43.81 14.27
N PHE A 4 63.94 44.74 13.32
CA PHE A 4 63.76 44.37 11.92
C PHE A 4 65.02 43.60 11.50
N SER A 5 64.89 42.29 11.31
CA SER A 5 65.98 41.46 10.81
C SER A 5 66.14 41.68 9.30
N ASN A 6 67.33 42.13 8.91
CA ASN A 6 67.91 42.08 7.55
C ASN A 6 67.02 42.52 6.37
N LEU A 7 66.48 43.75 6.40
CA LEU A 7 65.88 44.40 5.22
C LEU A 7 66.81 44.44 4.00
N HIS A 8 66.23 44.32 2.81
CA HIS A 8 66.82 44.56 1.50
C HIS A 8 66.44 45.96 1.01
N ILE A 9 67.40 46.87 1.08
CA ILE A 9 67.21 48.30 0.80
C ILE A 9 67.88 48.64 -0.53
N VAL A 10 67.12 49.20 -1.46
CA VAL A 10 67.71 49.84 -2.64
C VAL A 10 68.01 51.28 -2.30
N LEU A 11 69.26 51.72 -2.49
CA LEU A 11 69.66 53.11 -2.32
C LEU A 11 70.03 53.68 -3.68
N PHE A 12 69.20 54.60 -4.16
CA PHE A 12 69.41 55.35 -5.38
C PHE A 12 70.03 56.71 -5.06
N GLY A 13 71.22 56.99 -5.62
CA GLY A 13 71.93 58.25 -5.41
C GLY A 13 73.39 58.19 -5.90
N PHE A 14 74.10 59.32 -5.86
CA PHE A 14 75.52 59.37 -6.21
C PHE A 14 76.40 58.74 -5.12
N ILE A 15 77.36 57.90 -5.51
CA ILE A 15 78.21 57.10 -4.62
C ILE A 15 78.87 57.97 -3.53
N ASP A 16 79.43 59.14 -3.90
CA ASP A 16 80.14 60.04 -2.99
C ASP A 16 79.26 60.67 -1.89
N GLU A 17 77.94 60.69 -2.07
CA GLU A 17 76.99 61.34 -1.15
C GLU A 17 76.21 60.32 -0.28
N THR A 18 76.26 59.03 -0.62
CA THR A 18 75.48 57.97 0.03
C THR A 18 76.16 57.34 1.25
N GLU A 19 77.48 57.49 1.42
CA GLU A 19 78.26 56.86 2.51
C GLU A 19 77.72 57.19 3.91
N SER A 20 77.32 58.45 4.12
CA SER A 20 76.76 58.91 5.40
C SER A 20 75.43 58.21 5.73
N ILE A 21 74.59 57.98 4.72
CA ILE A 21 73.29 57.31 4.84
C ILE A 21 73.48 55.81 5.06
N ILE A 22 74.37 55.18 4.30
CA ILE A 22 74.74 53.76 4.46
C ILE A 22 75.25 53.51 5.88
N LYS A 23 76.11 54.40 6.38
CA LYS A 23 76.63 54.32 7.74
C LYS A 23 75.51 54.47 8.76
N ALA A 24 74.59 55.42 8.56
CA ALA A 24 73.44 55.62 9.44
C ALA A 24 72.47 54.42 9.45
N ILE A 25 72.24 53.78 8.31
CA ILE A 25 71.41 52.57 8.19
C ILE A 25 72.08 51.39 8.90
N LYS A 26 73.39 51.17 8.66
CA LYS A 26 74.16 50.02 9.21
C LYS A 26 74.54 50.15 10.69
N GLN A 27 74.44 51.34 11.29
CA GLN A 27 74.96 51.59 12.65
C GLN A 27 74.33 50.72 13.75
N ASN A 28 73.14 50.13 13.51
CA ASN A 28 72.45 49.23 14.44
C ASN A 28 71.66 48.09 13.74
N SER A 29 72.02 47.73 12.51
CA SER A 29 71.28 46.75 11.70
C SER A 29 72.19 45.96 10.76
N ASN A 30 71.74 44.76 10.36
CA ASN A 30 72.39 43.92 9.33
C ASN A 30 71.63 44.00 7.99
N HIS A 31 71.15 45.19 7.61
CA HIS A 31 70.44 45.39 6.35
C HIS A 31 71.35 45.17 5.14
N TYR A 32 70.82 44.50 4.12
CA TYR A 32 71.43 44.39 2.80
C TYR A 32 71.10 45.66 2.01
N ILE A 33 72.12 46.30 1.46
CA ILE A 33 71.96 47.57 0.73
C ILE A 33 72.50 47.39 -0.68
N SER A 34 71.61 47.46 -1.66
CA SER A 34 71.95 47.49 -3.08
C SER A 34 71.99 48.94 -3.55
N GLN A 35 73.15 49.41 -3.98
CA GLN A 35 73.33 50.78 -4.46
C GLN A 35 73.25 50.83 -5.98
N CYS A 36 72.60 51.85 -6.51
CA CYS A 36 72.60 52.12 -7.93
C CYS A 36 72.65 53.63 -8.19
N SER A 37 73.36 54.01 -9.25
CA SER A 37 73.37 55.37 -9.79
C SER A 37 72.84 55.32 -11.22
N GLY A 38 71.79 56.11 -11.50
CA GLY A 38 71.13 56.18 -12.82
C GLY A 38 69.87 55.32 -12.95
N LEU A 39 68.88 55.83 -13.70
CA LEU A 39 67.56 55.21 -13.85
C LEU A 39 67.61 53.84 -14.54
N GLU A 40 68.45 53.66 -15.56
CA GLU A 40 68.62 52.36 -16.23
C GLU A 40 69.14 51.28 -15.26
N SER A 41 70.10 51.65 -14.40
CA SER A 41 70.64 50.76 -13.37
C SER A 41 69.59 50.39 -12.33
N LEU A 42 68.76 51.35 -11.92
CA LEU A 42 67.66 51.12 -10.98
C LEU A 42 66.58 50.20 -11.59
N ALA A 43 66.18 50.45 -12.84
CA ALA A 43 65.23 49.62 -13.57
C ALA A 43 65.71 48.17 -13.68
N ARG A 44 66.96 47.98 -14.10
CA ARG A 44 67.59 46.66 -14.18
C ARG A 44 67.63 45.95 -12.83
N LEU A 45 67.96 46.68 -11.76
CA LEU A 45 68.05 46.11 -10.42
C LEU A 45 66.69 45.66 -9.88
N LEU A 46 65.62 46.42 -10.15
CA LEU A 46 64.24 46.05 -9.82
C LEU A 46 63.69 44.91 -10.69
N GLU A 47 64.17 44.76 -11.94
CA GLU A 47 63.81 43.63 -12.82
C GLU A 47 64.55 42.34 -12.46
N GLU A 48 65.84 42.42 -12.12
CA GLU A 48 66.69 41.26 -11.80
C GLU A 48 66.45 40.71 -10.38
N HIS A 49 65.93 41.53 -9.46
CA HIS A 49 65.68 41.16 -8.07
C HIS A 49 64.30 41.63 -7.61
N CYS A 50 63.41 40.69 -7.27
CA CYS A 50 62.02 41.01 -6.91
C CYS A 50 61.77 41.26 -5.41
N ASP A 51 62.76 41.05 -4.54
CA ASP A 51 62.59 41.04 -3.08
C ASP A 51 63.30 42.24 -2.44
N PHE A 52 62.84 43.46 -2.75
CA PHE A 52 63.25 44.67 -2.03
C PHE A 52 62.15 45.11 -1.06
N ASP A 53 62.56 45.50 0.14
CA ASP A 53 61.64 45.95 1.19
C ASP A 53 61.35 47.45 1.10
N ILE A 54 62.29 48.25 0.59
CA ILE A 54 62.16 49.70 0.46
C ILE A 54 63.16 50.26 -0.55
N LEU A 55 62.73 51.27 -1.30
CA LEU A 55 63.57 52.12 -2.14
C LEU A 55 63.80 53.46 -1.44
N ILE A 56 65.07 53.79 -1.19
CA ILE A 56 65.49 55.07 -0.65
C ILE A 56 66.10 55.89 -1.78
N LEU A 57 65.52 57.05 -2.05
CA LEU A 57 65.94 57.97 -3.09
C LEU A 57 66.67 59.15 -2.45
N GLN A 58 67.97 59.23 -2.66
CA GLN A 58 68.77 60.38 -2.24
C GLN A 58 68.84 61.38 -3.39
N LEU A 59 68.06 62.46 -3.29
CA LEU A 59 67.98 63.49 -4.31
C LEU A 59 68.86 64.71 -3.97
N SER A 60 69.64 65.19 -4.94
CA SER A 60 70.57 66.33 -4.78
C SER A 60 70.32 67.45 -5.82
N TYR A 61 70.80 68.66 -5.53
CA TYR A 61 70.71 69.82 -6.44
C TYR A 61 71.36 69.61 -7.83
N LYS A 62 72.17 68.55 -8.02
CA LYS A 62 72.83 68.26 -9.30
C LYS A 62 71.98 67.43 -10.26
N GLU A 63 70.81 66.93 -9.84
CA GLU A 63 69.96 66.10 -10.68
C GLU A 63 69.12 66.94 -11.65
N LYS A 64 69.38 66.77 -12.95
CA LYS A 64 68.69 67.52 -14.01
C LYS A 64 67.35 66.91 -14.45
N ASN A 65 67.03 65.68 -14.03
CA ASN A 65 65.89 64.88 -14.54
C ASN A 65 64.95 64.40 -13.41
N LEU A 66 64.51 65.30 -12.52
CA LEU A 66 63.61 64.93 -11.41
C LEU A 66 62.26 64.37 -11.90
N ASP A 67 61.69 64.94 -12.97
CA ASP A 67 60.39 64.51 -13.51
C ASP A 67 60.43 63.06 -14.05
N GLU A 68 61.52 62.66 -14.71
CA GLU A 68 61.71 61.28 -15.19
C GLU A 68 61.86 60.29 -14.02
N ILE A 69 62.52 60.71 -12.95
CA ILE A 69 62.66 59.90 -11.73
C ILE A 69 61.28 59.69 -11.09
N PHE A 70 60.49 60.76 -10.93
CA PHE A 70 59.14 60.67 -10.38
C PHE A 70 58.18 59.86 -11.26
N ASP A 71 58.23 59.99 -12.58
CA ASP A 71 57.42 59.16 -13.49
C ASP A 71 57.77 57.67 -13.36
N PHE A 72 59.06 57.33 -13.28
CA PHE A 72 59.52 55.96 -13.06
C PHE A 72 59.01 55.39 -11.72
N ILE A 73 59.10 56.20 -10.65
CA ILE A 73 58.67 55.85 -9.30
C ILE A 73 57.17 55.62 -9.22
N SER A 74 56.36 56.45 -9.88
CA SER A 74 54.89 56.32 -9.84
C SER A 74 54.40 54.96 -10.36
N LYS A 75 55.20 54.28 -11.19
CA LYS A 75 54.92 52.95 -11.73
C LYS A 75 55.25 51.81 -10.76
N GLN A 76 55.94 52.08 -9.65
CA GLN A 76 56.34 51.09 -8.65
C GLN A 76 55.31 51.03 -7.50
N GLU A 77 54.09 50.58 -7.83
CA GLU A 77 52.95 50.64 -6.91
C GLU A 77 53.09 49.77 -5.66
N ASP A 78 53.94 48.74 -5.66
CA ASP A 78 54.06 47.78 -4.55
C ASP A 78 55.24 48.04 -3.60
N LEU A 79 56.25 48.83 -4.02
CA LEU A 79 57.46 49.07 -3.23
C LEU A 79 57.30 50.32 -2.35
N PRO A 80 57.62 50.27 -1.04
CA PRO A 80 57.69 51.47 -0.21
C PRO A 80 58.83 52.39 -0.67
N ILE A 81 58.57 53.70 -0.76
CA ILE A 81 59.55 54.67 -1.28
C ILE A 81 59.76 55.78 -0.26
N LEU A 82 61.02 56.04 0.06
CA LEU A 82 61.47 57.08 0.99
C LEU A 82 62.37 58.07 0.26
N ILE A 83 62.06 59.36 0.33
CA ILE A 83 62.91 60.40 -0.26
C ILE A 83 63.78 61.04 0.82
N ILE A 84 65.05 61.25 0.49
CA ILE A 84 66.02 61.98 1.30
C ILE A 84 66.62 63.12 0.45
N SER A 85 66.45 64.38 0.84
CA SER A 85 66.95 65.52 0.04
C SER A 85 67.39 66.76 0.84
N ASN A 86 68.24 67.61 0.24
CA ASN A 86 68.67 68.89 0.80
C ASN A 86 67.73 70.06 0.39
N SER A 87 67.87 71.20 1.07
CA SER A 87 66.81 72.19 1.37
C SER A 87 66.08 72.89 0.21
N ASN A 88 66.35 72.57 -1.06
CA ASN A 88 65.71 73.21 -2.21
C ASN A 88 64.63 72.36 -2.90
N VAL A 89 64.38 71.11 -2.47
CA VAL A 89 63.32 70.23 -3.03
C VAL A 89 62.01 70.30 -2.23
N LYS A 90 61.93 71.11 -1.17
CA LYS A 90 60.71 71.27 -0.34
C LYS A 90 59.44 71.64 -1.14
N LYS A 91 59.58 72.31 -2.29
CA LYS A 91 58.44 72.64 -3.17
C LYS A 91 57.77 71.41 -3.79
N HIS A 92 58.49 70.29 -3.92
CA HIS A 92 58.00 69.04 -4.52
C HIS A 92 57.67 67.96 -3.50
N ALA A 93 57.77 68.25 -2.19
CA ALA A 93 57.40 67.29 -1.16
C ALA A 93 55.89 66.98 -1.20
N PHE A 94 55.04 67.96 -1.51
CA PHE A 94 53.59 67.75 -1.70
C PHE A 94 53.30 66.91 -2.94
N ASP A 95 53.91 67.26 -4.08
CA ASP A 95 53.80 66.51 -5.34
C ASP A 95 54.25 65.05 -5.16
N ALA A 96 55.33 64.83 -4.40
CA ALA A 96 55.83 63.51 -4.05
C ALA A 96 54.82 62.66 -3.26
N PHE A 97 54.10 63.25 -2.29
CA PHE A 97 53.07 62.52 -1.55
C PHE A 97 51.85 62.18 -2.42
N GLU A 98 51.45 63.07 -3.34
CA GLU A 98 50.40 62.78 -4.33
C GLU A 98 50.79 61.65 -5.29
N MET A 99 52.09 61.52 -5.58
CA MET A 99 52.67 60.44 -6.39
C MET A 99 52.89 59.11 -5.63
N GLY A 100 52.44 59.02 -4.37
CA GLY A 100 52.42 57.75 -3.62
C GLY A 100 53.68 57.44 -2.80
N ILE A 101 54.56 58.43 -2.57
CA ILE A 101 55.76 58.30 -1.72
C ILE A 101 55.35 58.26 -0.24
N GLU A 102 56.02 57.40 0.54
CA GLU A 102 55.56 57.08 1.91
C GLU A 102 56.09 58.04 2.99
N ASP A 103 57.28 58.62 2.78
CA ASP A 103 57.87 59.60 3.69
C ASP A 103 58.97 60.44 3.00
N TYR A 104 59.27 61.62 3.56
CA TYR A 104 60.29 62.56 3.08
C TYR A 104 61.16 63.05 4.24
N ILE A 105 62.48 62.91 4.13
CA ILE A 105 63.45 63.31 5.16
C ILE A 105 64.40 64.36 4.59
N HIS A 106 64.60 65.44 5.35
CA HIS A 106 65.62 66.42 5.02
C HIS A 106 67.02 65.94 5.42
N VAL A 107 68.03 66.12 4.55
CA VAL A 107 69.40 65.61 4.77
C VAL A 107 70.03 66.10 6.08
N SER A 108 69.72 67.33 6.52
CA SER A 108 70.24 67.86 7.80
C SER A 108 69.60 67.24 9.05
N GLU A 109 68.50 66.51 8.88
CA GLU A 109 67.74 65.87 9.98
C GLU A 109 68.05 64.38 10.09
N ILE A 110 68.97 63.87 9.25
CA ILE A 110 69.39 62.47 9.27
C ILE A 110 70.21 62.23 10.54
N ASN A 111 69.65 61.43 11.42
CA ASN A 111 70.39 60.69 12.42
C ASN A 111 69.96 59.22 12.38
N PRO A 112 70.79 58.27 12.85
CA PRO A 112 70.46 56.85 12.78
C PRO A 112 69.09 56.50 13.41
N PRO A 113 68.66 57.09 14.53
CA PRO A 113 67.31 56.88 15.06
C PRO A 113 66.18 57.40 14.17
N SER A 114 66.31 58.59 13.58
CA SER A 114 65.26 59.21 12.75
C SER A 114 65.07 58.45 11.44
N LEU A 115 66.17 58.07 10.79
CA LEU A 115 66.15 57.33 9.52
C LEU A 115 65.55 55.93 9.69
N ASN A 116 65.96 55.18 10.72
CA ASN A 116 65.38 53.85 10.99
C ASN A 116 63.87 53.93 11.29
N ARG A 117 63.43 54.99 11.97
CA ARG A 117 62.01 55.21 12.26
C ARG A 117 61.20 55.50 10.99
N SER A 118 61.72 56.32 10.08
CA SER A 118 61.04 56.61 8.81
C SER A 118 61.00 55.40 7.88
N ILE A 119 62.09 54.63 7.77
CA ILE A 119 62.10 53.34 7.04
C ILE A 119 61.01 52.40 7.59
N TYR A 120 60.93 52.26 8.92
CA TYR A 120 59.91 51.46 9.58
C TYR A 120 58.48 51.91 9.23
N PHE A 121 58.20 53.22 9.34
CA PHE A 121 56.86 53.74 9.08
C PHE A 121 56.48 53.67 7.60
N ALA A 122 57.43 53.86 6.67
CA ALA A 122 57.18 53.74 5.25
C ALA A 122 56.74 52.31 4.86
N ILE A 123 57.47 51.29 5.32
CA ILE A 123 57.12 49.88 5.11
C ILE A 123 55.76 49.57 5.74
N LYS A 124 55.55 49.95 7.00
CA LYS A 124 54.29 49.66 7.71
C LYS A 124 53.07 50.32 7.07
N ARG A 125 53.17 51.56 6.60
CA ARG A 125 52.06 52.25 5.90
C ARG A 125 51.68 51.53 4.62
N LYS A 126 52.66 51.10 3.83
CA LYS A 126 52.42 50.33 2.59
C LYS A 126 51.76 48.99 2.89
N GLU A 127 52.26 48.26 3.87
CA GLU A 127 51.64 47.01 4.35
C GLU A 127 50.18 47.21 4.79
N TYR A 128 49.89 48.24 5.58
CA TYR A 128 48.52 48.52 6.02
C TYR A 128 47.58 48.89 4.87
N LYS A 129 48.02 49.73 3.93
CA LYS A 129 47.24 50.06 2.71
C LYS A 129 46.92 48.80 1.91
N LYS A 130 47.92 47.94 1.69
CA LYS A 130 47.75 46.67 0.98
C LYS A 130 46.81 45.71 1.71
N GLN A 131 46.92 45.60 3.04
CA GLN A 131 46.03 44.79 3.86
C GLN A 131 44.58 45.29 3.79
N ILE A 132 44.35 46.60 3.88
CA ILE A 132 43.01 47.19 3.73
C ILE A 132 42.45 46.88 2.34
N HIS A 133 43.22 47.16 1.29
CA HIS A 133 42.78 46.93 -0.10
C HIS A 133 42.47 45.45 -0.37
N ASN A 134 43.35 44.53 0.04
CA ASN A 134 43.13 43.10 -0.09
C ASN A 134 41.92 42.63 0.73
N SER A 135 41.75 43.14 1.96
CA SER A 135 40.61 42.82 2.79
C SER A 135 39.30 43.30 2.15
N GLU A 136 39.25 44.53 1.65
CA GLU A 136 38.08 45.08 0.95
C GLU A 136 37.74 44.30 -0.31
N SER A 137 38.75 43.98 -1.13
CA SER A 137 38.60 43.19 -2.34
C SER A 137 38.06 41.79 -2.01
N ASN A 138 38.67 41.10 -1.03
CA ASN A 138 38.22 39.79 -0.57
C ASN A 138 36.77 39.82 -0.05
N TYR A 139 36.39 40.83 0.73
CA TYR A 139 35.02 40.96 1.23
C TYR A 139 34.02 41.19 0.08
N LYS A 140 34.35 42.05 -0.88
CA LYS A 140 33.52 42.27 -2.07
C LYS A 140 33.36 40.99 -2.87
N THR A 141 34.46 40.27 -3.14
CA THR A 141 34.41 39.00 -3.87
C THR A 141 33.55 37.96 -3.14
N LEU A 142 33.72 37.78 -1.82
CA LEU A 142 32.92 36.81 -1.05
C LEU A 142 31.42 37.13 -1.09
N PHE A 143 31.04 38.42 -1.05
CA PHE A 143 29.65 38.83 -1.11
C PHE A 143 29.06 38.65 -2.53
N TYR A 144 29.70 39.23 -3.54
CA TYR A 144 29.18 39.26 -4.91
C TYR A 144 29.31 37.92 -5.65
N SER A 145 30.29 37.09 -5.30
CA SER A 145 30.50 35.76 -5.89
C SER A 145 29.86 34.62 -5.08
N SER A 146 29.17 34.91 -3.97
CA SER A 146 28.43 33.88 -3.24
C SER A 146 27.32 33.30 -4.12
N PRO A 147 27.20 31.96 -4.23
CA PRO A 147 26.14 31.32 -5.02
C PRO A 147 24.77 31.39 -4.33
N LEU A 148 24.73 31.89 -3.09
CA LEU A 148 23.50 32.05 -2.33
C LEU A 148 23.09 33.54 -2.33
N PRO A 149 21.79 33.84 -2.42
CA PRO A 149 21.28 35.18 -2.20
C PRO A 149 21.80 35.78 -0.89
N MET A 150 22.45 36.94 -1.00
CA MET A 150 22.95 37.72 0.13
C MET A 150 22.57 39.18 -0.02
N TRP A 151 22.28 39.81 1.10
CA TRP A 151 21.97 41.24 1.13
C TRP A 151 22.29 41.88 2.48
N VAL A 152 22.52 43.19 2.44
CA VAL A 152 22.66 44.04 3.62
C VAL A 152 21.38 44.84 3.78
N LEU A 153 20.81 44.81 4.98
CA LEU A 153 19.58 45.54 5.34
C LEU A 153 19.88 46.60 6.39
N ASP A 154 19.19 47.73 6.30
CA ASP A 154 19.12 48.68 7.41
C ASP A 154 18.39 48.05 8.60
N ARG A 155 18.97 48.13 9.80
CA ARG A 155 18.45 47.42 10.99
C ARG A 155 17.03 47.85 11.37
N TYR A 156 16.69 49.12 11.21
CA TYR A 156 15.43 49.69 11.72
C TYR A 156 14.34 49.76 10.66
N THR A 157 14.72 50.10 9.43
CA THR A 157 13.77 50.31 8.32
C THR A 157 13.59 49.08 7.45
N LEU A 158 14.48 48.08 7.57
CA LEU A 158 14.56 46.90 6.72
C LEU A 158 14.71 47.21 5.23
N LYS A 159 15.22 48.39 4.88
CA LYS A 159 15.55 48.72 3.49
C LYS A 159 16.80 47.98 3.06
N PHE A 160 16.82 47.51 1.82
CA PHE A 160 18.04 46.94 1.25
C PHE A 160 19.08 48.05 1.02
N LEU A 161 20.28 47.83 1.54
CA LEU A 161 21.44 48.69 1.39
C LEU A 161 22.42 48.17 0.33
N SER A 162 22.44 46.86 0.13
CA SER A 162 23.24 46.18 -0.89
C SER A 162 22.69 44.77 -1.11
N VAL A 163 22.78 44.26 -2.33
CA VAL A 163 22.39 42.88 -2.70
C VAL A 163 23.46 42.28 -3.60
N ASN A 164 23.64 40.96 -3.54
CA ASN A 164 24.57 40.27 -4.43
C ASN A 164 23.89 39.77 -5.71
N GLN A 165 24.70 39.27 -6.65
CA GLN A 165 24.20 38.78 -7.94
C GLN A 165 23.24 37.59 -7.78
N ALA A 166 23.52 36.67 -6.87
CA ALA A 166 22.65 35.52 -6.63
C ALA A 166 21.24 35.94 -6.16
N ALA A 167 21.12 37.02 -5.38
CA ALA A 167 19.81 37.56 -4.97
C ALA A 167 19.02 38.13 -6.16
N ILE A 168 19.68 38.86 -7.04
CA ILE A 168 19.10 39.37 -8.30
C ILE A 168 18.57 38.21 -9.14
N ASP A 169 19.41 37.21 -9.38
CA ASP A 169 19.07 36.07 -10.23
C ASP A 169 17.95 35.20 -9.62
N HIS A 170 17.96 34.96 -8.30
CA HIS A 170 16.95 34.12 -7.65
C HIS A 170 15.57 34.78 -7.54
N TYR A 171 15.52 36.09 -7.26
CA TYR A 171 14.27 36.81 -6.98
C TYR A 171 13.72 37.55 -8.21
N GLY A 172 14.55 37.83 -9.21
CA GLY A 172 14.18 38.48 -10.47
C GLY A 172 14.04 40.00 -10.42
N TYR A 173 14.39 40.63 -9.28
CA TYR A 173 14.47 42.10 -9.17
C TYR A 173 15.86 42.59 -9.55
N SER A 174 15.96 43.74 -10.21
CA SER A 174 17.24 44.40 -10.41
C SER A 174 17.80 44.95 -9.09
N GLU A 175 19.10 45.25 -9.04
CA GLU A 175 19.72 45.90 -7.88
C GLU A 175 19.01 47.21 -7.51
N GLU A 176 18.70 48.06 -8.50
CA GLU A 176 17.98 49.32 -8.27
C GLU A 176 16.57 49.13 -7.70
N GLU A 177 15.87 48.06 -8.09
CA GLU A 177 14.56 47.72 -7.54
C GLU A 177 14.71 47.27 -6.09
N PHE A 178 15.66 46.36 -5.81
CA PHE A 178 15.96 45.91 -4.45
C PHE A 178 16.25 47.09 -3.51
N LEU A 179 17.13 48.01 -3.91
CA LEU A 179 17.51 49.17 -3.08
C LEU A 179 16.36 50.15 -2.79
N LYS A 180 15.26 50.10 -3.56
CA LYS A 180 14.03 50.88 -3.30
C LYS A 180 13.03 50.14 -2.41
N MET A 181 13.18 48.82 -2.25
CA MET A 181 12.30 47.94 -1.50
C MET A 181 12.73 47.80 -0.04
N LYS A 182 11.82 47.20 0.76
CA LYS A 182 12.09 46.68 2.09
C LYS A 182 11.99 45.16 2.09
N ALA A 183 12.67 44.50 3.03
CA ALA A 183 12.56 43.05 3.20
C ALA A 183 11.11 42.58 3.38
N SER A 184 10.26 43.41 3.99
CA SER A 184 8.82 43.14 4.15
C SER A 184 8.06 42.99 2.83
N ASP A 185 8.54 43.62 1.77
CA ASP A 185 7.89 43.54 0.44
C ASP A 185 8.06 42.15 -0.19
N LEU A 186 8.99 41.34 0.33
CA LEU A 186 9.18 39.96 -0.08
C LEU A 186 8.30 38.98 0.70
N TRP A 187 7.65 39.37 1.79
CA TRP A 187 6.92 38.42 2.65
C TRP A 187 5.54 38.09 2.10
N ILE A 188 5.05 36.89 2.39
CA ILE A 188 3.63 36.57 2.18
C ILE A 188 2.77 37.31 3.22
N LYS A 189 1.60 37.81 2.79
CA LYS A 189 0.70 38.63 3.64
C LYS A 189 0.25 37.88 4.89
N GLU A 190 0.08 36.58 4.80
CA GLU A 190 -0.38 35.71 5.89
C GLU A 190 0.68 35.56 7.01
N GLU A 191 1.97 35.68 6.70
CA GLU A 191 3.07 35.55 7.67
C GLU A 191 3.66 36.90 8.10
N GLU A 192 3.24 38.00 7.49
CA GLU A 192 3.81 39.34 7.68
C GLU A 192 3.83 39.76 9.16
N GLU A 193 2.72 39.61 9.89
CA GLU A 193 2.64 39.99 11.30
C GLU A 193 3.53 39.13 12.20
N LYS A 194 3.65 37.83 11.91
CA LYS A 194 4.55 36.93 12.63
C LYS A 194 6.00 37.34 12.43
N ILE A 195 6.38 37.66 11.19
CA ILE A 195 7.75 38.07 10.86
C ILE A 195 8.06 39.46 11.45
N LYS A 196 7.11 40.40 11.47
CA LYS A 196 7.28 41.71 12.13
C LYS A 196 7.54 41.57 13.64
N LEU A 197 6.80 40.69 14.32
CA LEU A 197 7.00 40.42 15.75
C LEU A 197 8.39 39.83 16.01
N MET A 198 8.76 38.82 15.23
CA MET A 198 10.09 38.21 15.26
C MET A 198 11.18 39.28 15.09
N VAL A 199 11.12 40.10 14.04
CA VAL A 199 12.13 41.15 13.79
C VAL A 199 12.22 42.20 14.91
N LYS A 200 11.11 42.51 15.61
CA LYS A 200 11.09 43.47 16.73
C LYS A 200 11.73 42.93 18.01
N GLU A 201 11.63 41.64 18.28
CA GLU A 201 12.13 41.03 19.52
C GLU A 201 13.65 40.80 19.51
N PHE A 202 14.28 40.69 18.33
CA PHE A 202 15.69 40.39 18.20
C PHE A 202 16.56 41.63 18.06
N THR A 203 17.09 42.10 19.19
CA THR A 203 17.95 43.28 19.20
C THR A 203 19.42 42.94 18.91
N ASN A 204 20.08 41.94 19.51
CA ASN A 204 21.56 41.81 19.38
C ASN A 204 22.14 40.49 18.83
N ASP A 205 21.32 39.48 18.52
CA ASP A 205 21.80 38.15 18.13
C ASP A 205 21.60 37.79 16.65
N PHE A 206 22.25 36.69 16.23
CA PHE A 206 22.05 36.02 14.94
C PHE A 206 20.60 35.52 14.83
N LEU A 207 19.95 35.75 13.69
CA LEU A 207 18.59 35.28 13.41
C LEU A 207 18.65 34.16 12.38
N HIS A 208 18.11 32.98 12.69
CA HIS A 208 18.01 31.86 11.76
C HIS A 208 16.61 31.32 11.73
N GLU A 209 15.89 31.54 10.63
CA GLU A 209 14.48 31.21 10.53
C GLU A 209 14.09 30.77 9.12
N THR A 210 12.94 30.09 9.03
CA THR A 210 12.37 29.65 7.75
C THR A 210 11.05 30.38 7.49
N VAL A 211 10.99 31.12 6.39
CA VAL A 211 9.87 32.00 6.02
C VAL A 211 9.52 31.85 4.54
N CYS A 212 8.30 32.23 4.17
CA CYS A 212 7.90 32.25 2.76
C CYS A 212 8.15 33.63 2.15
N HIS A 213 8.90 33.66 1.05
CA HIS A 213 9.11 34.85 0.23
C HIS A 213 8.35 34.76 -1.10
N VAL A 214 7.99 35.92 -1.64
CA VAL A 214 7.39 36.10 -2.97
C VAL A 214 8.43 36.71 -3.89
N LYS A 215 8.58 36.16 -5.09
CA LYS A 215 9.43 36.69 -6.16
C LYS A 215 8.73 37.78 -6.97
N LYS A 216 9.47 38.45 -7.86
CA LYS A 216 8.91 39.45 -8.79
C LYS A 216 7.79 38.91 -9.68
N ASP A 217 7.89 37.65 -10.11
CA ASP A 217 6.89 36.97 -10.93
C ASP A 217 5.66 36.48 -10.14
N GLY A 218 5.63 36.71 -8.82
CA GLY A 218 4.56 36.27 -7.92
C GLY A 218 4.69 34.84 -7.41
N SER A 219 5.71 34.08 -7.83
CA SER A 219 5.95 32.73 -7.31
C SER A 219 6.44 32.76 -5.86
N VAL A 220 6.01 31.77 -5.08
CA VAL A 220 6.35 31.66 -3.66
C VAL A 220 7.47 30.64 -3.48
N MET A 221 8.45 30.99 -2.65
CA MET A 221 9.55 30.13 -2.24
C MET A 221 9.71 30.14 -0.72
N THR A 222 10.07 29.00 -0.17
CA THR A 222 10.42 28.86 1.24
C THR A 222 11.90 29.09 1.41
N ILE A 223 12.26 30.14 2.12
CA ILE A 223 13.62 30.57 2.38
C ILE A 223 13.98 30.25 3.81
N ASN A 224 15.10 29.55 3.98
CA ASN A 224 15.80 29.48 5.24
C ASN A 224 16.90 30.55 5.23
N PHE A 225 16.79 31.56 6.08
CA PHE A 225 17.75 32.65 6.10
C PHE A 225 18.55 32.69 7.41
N HIS A 226 19.74 33.24 7.32
CA HIS A 226 20.61 33.55 8.43
C HIS A 226 21.00 35.03 8.37
N SER A 227 20.68 35.80 9.40
CA SER A 227 20.88 37.25 9.44
C SER A 227 21.74 37.65 10.64
N THR A 228 22.84 38.35 10.38
CA THR A 228 23.86 38.72 11.37
C THR A 228 23.98 40.25 11.47
N PRO A 229 24.04 40.84 12.67
CA PRO A 229 24.23 42.28 12.80
C PRO A 229 25.65 42.69 12.34
N ILE A 230 25.74 43.78 11.57
CA ILE A 230 27.00 44.37 11.11
C ILE A 230 26.94 45.90 11.17
N PHE A 231 28.10 46.55 11.11
CA PHE A 231 28.18 47.98 10.86
C PHE A 231 28.58 48.19 9.39
N TYR A 232 27.75 48.89 8.62
CA TYR A 232 27.95 49.06 7.18
C TYR A 232 27.72 50.52 6.82
N ASP A 233 28.71 51.19 6.22
CA ASP A 233 28.59 52.59 5.77
C ASP A 233 28.07 53.56 6.87
N GLY A 234 28.65 53.49 8.07
CA GLY A 234 28.31 54.39 9.18
C GLY A 234 26.99 54.10 9.91
N ARG A 235 26.28 53.01 9.57
CA ARG A 235 24.97 52.65 10.13
C ARG A 235 24.90 51.20 10.60
N GLU A 236 24.00 50.97 11.55
CA GLU A 236 23.68 49.61 12.00
C GLU A 236 22.86 48.88 10.93
N ALA A 237 23.39 47.76 10.48
CA ALA A 237 22.82 46.98 9.39
C ALA A 237 22.80 45.48 9.74
N ARG A 238 22.18 44.68 8.87
CA ARG A 238 22.18 43.22 8.98
C ARG A 238 22.60 42.59 7.66
N LEU A 239 23.62 41.75 7.70
CA LEU A 239 23.99 40.88 6.58
C LEU A 239 23.13 39.62 6.65
N THR A 240 22.38 39.35 5.60
CA THR A 240 21.48 38.21 5.53
C THR A 240 21.85 37.32 4.36
N LEU A 241 22.02 36.03 4.63
CA LEU A 241 22.19 34.95 3.67
C LEU A 241 20.88 34.17 3.60
N ALA A 242 20.37 33.92 2.39
CA ALA A 242 19.14 33.19 2.17
C ALA A 242 19.38 31.93 1.34
N ARG A 243 18.82 30.80 1.79
CA ARG A 243 18.84 29.52 1.08
C ARG A 243 17.42 29.11 0.72
N ASP A 244 17.16 28.90 -0.55
CA ASP A 244 15.92 28.30 -1.01
C ASP A 244 15.86 26.82 -0.61
N VAL A 245 14.84 26.45 0.16
CA VAL A 245 14.60 25.09 0.64
C VAL A 245 13.30 24.50 0.08
N THR A 246 12.65 25.18 -0.86
CA THR A 246 11.34 24.81 -1.42
C THR A 246 11.34 23.40 -1.99
N GLU A 247 12.29 23.10 -2.89
CA GLU A 247 12.34 21.80 -3.57
C GLU A 247 12.65 20.67 -2.60
N ASN A 248 13.58 20.90 -1.66
CA ASN A 248 13.90 19.95 -0.60
C ASN A 248 12.69 19.62 0.28
N LEU A 249 11.90 20.63 0.65
CA LEU A 249 10.68 20.43 1.45
C LEU A 249 9.60 19.70 0.64
N LYS A 250 9.43 20.00 -0.66
CA LYS A 250 8.51 19.29 -1.55
C LYS A 250 8.87 17.81 -1.67
N ILE A 251 10.15 17.49 -1.92
CA ILE A 251 10.63 16.10 -2.02
C ILE A 251 10.41 15.36 -0.69
N ARG A 252 10.79 15.97 0.44
CA ARG A 252 10.58 15.35 1.76
C ARG A 252 9.10 15.11 2.06
N LYS A 253 8.24 16.07 1.73
CA LYS A 253 6.79 15.92 1.91
C LYS A 253 6.23 14.82 1.00
N ALA A 254 6.57 14.82 -0.29
CA ALA A 254 6.14 13.79 -1.23
C ALA A 254 6.61 12.39 -0.82
N LEU A 255 7.84 12.26 -0.32
CA LEU A 255 8.35 10.99 0.21
C LEU A 255 7.54 10.54 1.43
N LYS A 256 7.30 11.44 2.39
CA LYS A 256 6.52 11.15 3.60
C LYS A 256 5.07 10.77 3.26
N ASP A 257 4.44 11.49 2.34
CA ASP A 257 3.07 11.23 1.89
C ASP A 257 2.99 9.90 1.14
N SER A 258 4.00 9.57 0.31
CA SER A 258 4.11 8.27 -0.37
C SER A 258 4.32 7.11 0.62
N GLU A 259 5.20 7.27 1.61
CA GLU A 259 5.41 6.28 2.67
C GLU A 259 4.14 6.06 3.50
N MET A 260 3.43 7.13 3.84
CA MET A 260 2.17 7.05 4.58
C MET A 260 1.09 6.36 3.74
N ARG A 261 0.96 6.72 2.46
CA ARG A 261 0.04 6.06 1.52
C ARG A 261 0.35 4.58 1.37
N PHE A 262 1.61 4.20 1.24
CA PHE A 262 2.02 2.80 1.19
C PHE A 262 1.68 2.07 2.50
N LYS A 263 1.98 2.67 3.66
CA LYS A 263 1.60 2.11 4.96
C LYS A 263 0.09 1.89 5.08
N SER A 264 -0.74 2.86 4.71
CA SER A 264 -2.20 2.73 4.76
C SER A 264 -2.72 1.62 3.85
N LEU A 265 -2.26 1.54 2.59
CA LEU A 265 -2.69 0.49 1.65
C LEU A 265 -2.32 -0.92 2.13
N VAL A 266 -1.15 -1.09 2.76
CA VAL A 266 -0.69 -2.37 3.29
C VAL A 266 -1.36 -2.73 4.62
N GLN A 267 -1.74 -1.73 5.43
CA GLN A 267 -2.38 -1.93 6.74
C GLN A 267 -3.89 -2.17 6.63
N GLU A 268 -4.57 -1.47 5.73
CA GLU A 268 -6.02 -1.57 5.52
C GLU A 268 -6.40 -2.64 4.47
N GLY A 269 -5.42 -3.22 3.77
CA GLY A 269 -5.65 -4.28 2.81
C GLY A 269 -6.24 -5.54 3.46
N SER A 270 -7.16 -6.21 2.76
CA SER A 270 -7.74 -7.49 3.18
C SER A 270 -6.76 -8.67 3.06
N ASP A 271 -5.59 -8.43 2.47
CA ASP A 271 -4.56 -9.44 2.28
C ASP A 271 -3.40 -9.21 3.27
N LEU A 272 -2.73 -10.31 3.61
CA LEU A 272 -1.64 -10.40 4.56
C LEU A 272 -0.32 -10.35 3.78
N ILE A 273 0.47 -9.28 3.97
CA ILE A 273 1.70 -9.05 3.22
C ILE A 273 2.90 -9.30 4.12
N GLY A 274 3.75 -10.24 3.74
CA GLY A 274 4.99 -10.55 4.45
C GLY A 274 6.22 -10.50 3.54
N ILE A 275 7.38 -10.30 4.14
CA ILE A 275 8.68 -10.46 3.49
C ILE A 275 9.46 -11.48 4.29
N LEU A 276 9.91 -12.52 3.61
CA LEU A 276 10.73 -13.59 4.17
C LEU A 276 12.20 -13.42 3.75
N ASP A 277 13.14 -13.82 4.60
CA ASP A 277 14.54 -13.95 4.23
C ASP A 277 14.83 -15.23 3.42
N SER A 278 16.10 -15.45 3.08
CA SER A 278 16.56 -16.65 2.35
C SER A 278 16.32 -17.96 3.11
N ASP A 279 16.19 -17.88 4.43
CA ASP A 279 15.91 -19.00 5.33
C ASP A 279 14.41 -19.07 5.71
N PHE A 280 13.55 -18.37 4.96
CA PHE A 280 12.10 -18.31 5.14
C PHE A 280 11.61 -17.77 6.50
N ASN A 281 12.42 -16.97 7.19
CA ASN A 281 11.99 -16.25 8.39
C ASN A 281 11.38 -14.90 8.03
N TYR A 282 10.37 -14.46 8.79
CA TYR A 282 9.73 -13.16 8.57
C TYR A 282 10.68 -11.99 8.90
N LYS A 283 11.13 -11.26 7.87
CA LYS A 283 11.74 -9.92 7.97
C LYS A 283 10.67 -8.87 8.26
N TYR A 284 9.53 -8.97 7.59
CA TYR A 284 8.40 -8.06 7.72
C TYR A 284 7.08 -8.83 7.64
N ILE A 285 6.07 -8.34 8.34
CA ILE A 285 4.69 -8.79 8.22
C ILE A 285 3.78 -7.58 8.44
N SER A 286 2.75 -7.43 7.60
CA SER A 286 1.80 -6.32 7.68
C SER A 286 0.97 -6.41 8.96
N PRO A 287 0.55 -5.27 9.54
CA PRO A 287 -0.36 -5.25 10.68
C PRO A 287 -1.71 -5.95 10.45
N SER A 288 -2.14 -6.15 9.19
CA SER A 288 -3.32 -6.94 8.84
C SER A 288 -3.28 -8.39 9.36
N VAL A 289 -2.12 -8.89 9.80
CA VAL A 289 -2.02 -10.17 10.51
C VAL A 289 -2.79 -10.22 11.83
N GLU A 290 -3.04 -9.07 12.45
CA GLU A 290 -3.84 -8.96 13.68
C GLU A 290 -5.31 -9.23 13.41
N SER A 291 -5.88 -8.60 12.37
CA SER A 291 -7.28 -8.81 12.01
C SER A 291 -7.53 -10.20 11.40
N ILE A 292 -6.59 -10.69 10.57
CA ILE A 292 -6.77 -11.95 9.83
C ILE A 292 -6.42 -13.18 10.69
N LEU A 293 -5.25 -13.17 11.35
CA LEU A 293 -4.76 -14.33 12.10
C LEU A 293 -4.79 -14.12 13.61
N SER A 294 -5.35 -13.03 14.14
CA SER A 294 -5.37 -12.74 15.59
C SER A 294 -3.97 -12.79 16.23
N LEU A 295 -2.94 -12.40 15.47
CA LEU A 295 -1.54 -12.41 15.89
C LEU A 295 -0.94 -11.02 15.80
N GLN A 296 -0.04 -10.71 16.73
CA GLN A 296 0.72 -9.46 16.68
C GLN A 296 1.93 -9.60 15.74
N PRO A 297 2.25 -8.61 14.89
CA PRO A 297 3.41 -8.66 14.00
C PRO A 297 4.73 -9.02 14.70
N LYS A 298 4.89 -8.58 15.96
CA LYS A 298 6.08 -8.87 16.78
C LYS A 298 6.24 -10.35 17.12
N GLN A 299 5.14 -11.12 17.20
CA GLN A 299 5.18 -12.55 17.50
C GLN A 299 5.69 -13.38 16.32
N LEU A 300 5.55 -12.87 15.10
CA LEU A 300 5.97 -13.54 13.87
C LEU A 300 7.33 -13.07 13.36
N ARG A 301 7.78 -11.87 13.74
CA ARG A 301 9.09 -11.35 13.31
C ARG A 301 10.23 -12.30 13.71
N LYS A 302 11.08 -12.67 12.75
CA LYS A 302 12.16 -13.68 12.88
C LYS A 302 11.71 -15.09 13.22
N LYS A 303 10.39 -15.38 13.21
CA LYS A 303 9.90 -16.76 13.24
C LYS A 303 9.89 -17.33 11.83
N HIS A 304 9.97 -18.64 11.76
CA HIS A 304 10.05 -19.34 10.49
C HIS A 304 8.64 -19.55 9.94
N PHE A 305 8.45 -19.31 8.63
CA PHE A 305 7.13 -19.37 7.98
C PHE A 305 6.37 -20.68 8.27
N PHE A 306 7.09 -21.80 8.24
CA PHE A 306 6.51 -23.14 8.38
C PHE A 306 6.09 -23.50 9.82
N ASP A 307 6.46 -22.71 10.84
CA ASP A 307 6.18 -23.01 12.25
C ASP A 307 4.68 -23.09 12.55
N ARG A 308 3.86 -22.41 11.76
CA ARG A 308 2.39 -22.35 11.93
C ARG A 308 1.63 -23.05 10.83
N VAL A 309 2.32 -23.59 9.82
CA VAL A 309 1.69 -24.38 8.75
C VAL A 309 1.35 -25.76 9.29
N HIS A 310 0.15 -26.25 8.97
CA HIS A 310 -0.32 -27.56 9.40
C HIS A 310 0.64 -28.68 8.96
N PRO A 311 0.97 -29.67 9.83
CA PRO A 311 1.98 -30.69 9.54
C PRO A 311 1.79 -31.42 8.19
N GLU A 312 0.56 -31.79 7.87
CA GLU A 312 0.22 -32.46 6.59
C GLU A 312 0.48 -31.59 5.35
N ASP A 313 0.45 -30.26 5.50
CA ASP A 313 0.64 -29.33 4.38
C ASP A 313 2.12 -28.94 4.23
N GLN A 314 2.95 -29.17 5.25
CA GLN A 314 4.33 -28.66 5.29
C GLN A 314 5.23 -29.21 4.18
N GLU A 315 5.22 -30.53 3.94
CA GLU A 315 6.13 -31.13 2.95
C GLU A 315 5.87 -30.58 1.55
N PHE A 316 4.60 -30.54 1.15
CA PHE A 316 4.19 -30.05 -0.15
C PHE A 316 4.50 -28.55 -0.33
N ILE A 317 4.20 -27.72 0.68
CA ILE A 317 4.48 -26.29 0.61
C ILE A 317 5.98 -26.00 0.60
N LYS A 318 6.80 -26.75 1.38
CA LYS A 318 8.27 -26.63 1.34
C LYS A 318 8.84 -26.86 -0.05
N ALA A 319 8.34 -27.87 -0.77
CA ALA A 319 8.77 -28.15 -2.14
C ALA A 319 8.51 -26.97 -3.09
N LEU A 320 7.37 -26.28 -2.95
CA LEU A 320 7.03 -25.10 -3.75
C LEU A 320 7.89 -23.87 -3.39
N PHE A 321 8.26 -23.71 -2.11
CA PHE A 321 9.21 -22.67 -1.70
C PHE A 321 10.62 -22.91 -2.26
N LEU A 322 11.10 -24.16 -2.27
CA LEU A 322 12.42 -24.48 -2.82
C LEU A 322 12.49 -24.30 -4.35
N SER A 323 11.38 -24.47 -5.07
CA SER A 323 11.37 -24.25 -6.51
C SER A 323 11.48 -22.76 -6.88
N ILE A 324 10.93 -21.85 -6.06
CA ILE A 324 10.97 -20.40 -6.32
C ILE A 324 12.35 -19.79 -6.03
N THR A 325 13.10 -20.30 -5.05
CA THR A 325 14.43 -19.77 -4.69
C THR A 325 15.44 -19.97 -5.81
N ASN A 326 15.28 -21.02 -6.62
CA ASN A 326 16.16 -21.32 -7.74
C ASN A 326 15.87 -20.49 -9.01
N THR A 327 14.77 -19.75 -9.03
CA THR A 327 14.32 -18.98 -10.20
C THR A 327 14.21 -17.49 -9.85
N LYS A 328 15.00 -16.64 -10.51
CA LYS A 328 15.00 -15.20 -10.23
C LYS A 328 13.70 -14.54 -10.69
N ASN A 329 13.16 -13.62 -9.88
CA ASN A 329 11.94 -12.84 -10.19
C ASN A 329 10.71 -13.68 -10.54
N SER A 330 10.67 -14.96 -10.16
CA SER A 330 9.53 -15.82 -10.41
C SER A 330 8.39 -15.54 -9.43
N LYS A 331 7.16 -15.85 -9.88
CA LYS A 331 5.94 -15.80 -9.10
C LYS A 331 5.29 -17.17 -9.08
N ILE A 332 4.89 -17.64 -7.90
CA ILE A 332 4.20 -18.92 -7.73
C ILE A 332 3.01 -18.72 -6.79
N GLY A 333 1.86 -19.28 -7.15
CA GLY A 333 0.72 -19.40 -6.26
C GLY A 333 0.79 -20.73 -5.50
N LEU A 334 0.52 -20.69 -4.20
CA LEU A 334 0.35 -21.87 -3.38
C LEU A 334 -1.13 -22.31 -3.43
N PRO A 335 -1.43 -23.62 -3.44
CA PRO A 335 -2.79 -24.08 -3.19
C PRO A 335 -3.20 -23.75 -1.75
N PHE A 336 -4.49 -23.88 -1.43
CA PHE A 336 -4.98 -23.62 -0.09
C PHE A 336 -4.29 -24.52 0.92
N TYR A 337 -3.73 -23.91 1.97
CA TYR A 337 -3.04 -24.61 3.05
C TYR A 337 -3.47 -24.04 4.39
N ARG A 338 -3.36 -24.87 5.43
CA ARG A 338 -3.81 -24.54 6.77
C ARG A 338 -2.72 -23.86 7.57
N VAL A 339 -3.06 -22.75 8.22
CA VAL A 339 -2.21 -22.00 9.14
C VAL A 339 -2.92 -21.85 10.48
N LYS A 340 -2.18 -22.04 11.58
CA LYS A 340 -2.72 -21.88 12.92
C LYS A 340 -2.79 -20.40 13.29
N ASP A 341 -3.96 -19.88 13.61
CA ASP A 341 -4.15 -18.51 14.08
C ASP A 341 -3.73 -18.33 15.55
N GLY A 342 -3.73 -17.10 16.07
CA GLY A 342 -3.33 -16.77 17.44
C GLY A 342 -4.23 -17.36 18.53
N ASN A 343 -5.47 -17.70 18.18
CA ASN A 343 -6.43 -18.35 19.08
C ASN A 343 -6.33 -19.88 19.02
N GLY A 344 -5.54 -20.41 18.09
CA GLY A 344 -5.29 -21.84 17.93
C GLY A 344 -6.18 -22.54 16.89
N TYR A 345 -7.04 -21.81 16.18
CA TYR A 345 -7.86 -22.35 15.10
C TYR A 345 -7.07 -22.48 13.81
N TRP A 346 -7.46 -23.43 12.96
CA TRP A 346 -6.90 -23.58 11.62
C TRP A 346 -7.64 -22.68 10.64
N ARG A 347 -6.88 -21.85 9.92
CA ARG A 347 -7.35 -20.97 8.85
C ARG A 347 -6.81 -21.45 7.52
N PHE A 348 -7.57 -21.34 6.45
CA PHE A 348 -7.10 -21.64 5.09
C PHE A 348 -6.57 -20.37 4.44
N LEU A 349 -5.31 -20.40 3.99
CA LEU A 349 -4.71 -19.30 3.26
C LEU A 349 -4.46 -19.66 1.80
N GLU A 350 -4.72 -18.70 0.92
CA GLU A 350 -4.22 -18.66 -0.46
C GLU A 350 -3.04 -17.70 -0.51
N THR A 351 -1.85 -18.17 -0.89
CA THR A 351 -0.63 -17.33 -0.87
C THR A 351 0.04 -17.26 -2.22
N LYS A 352 0.42 -16.06 -2.63
CA LYS A 352 1.29 -15.82 -3.79
C LYS A 352 2.68 -15.41 -3.31
N LEU A 353 3.67 -16.13 -3.80
CA LEU A 353 5.09 -15.91 -3.54
C LEU A 353 5.70 -15.15 -4.72
N THR A 354 6.53 -14.15 -4.45
CA THR A 354 7.37 -13.47 -5.44
C THR A 354 8.81 -13.45 -4.95
N ASN A 355 9.73 -14.06 -5.69
CA ASN A 355 11.15 -14.07 -5.33
C ASN A 355 11.80 -12.73 -5.71
N LEU A 356 12.17 -11.92 -4.72
CA LEU A 356 12.87 -10.65 -4.87
C LEU A 356 14.18 -10.63 -4.06
N LEU A 357 14.83 -11.80 -3.92
CA LEU A 357 16.11 -11.93 -3.20
C LEU A 357 17.23 -11.08 -3.83
N ASP A 358 17.24 -10.95 -5.16
CA ASP A 358 18.23 -10.15 -5.89
C ASP A 358 17.86 -8.66 -6.00
N PHE A 359 16.66 -8.26 -5.58
CA PHE A 359 16.21 -6.88 -5.67
C PHE A 359 16.63 -6.11 -4.41
N SER A 360 17.67 -5.28 -4.53
CA SER A 360 18.30 -4.56 -3.41
C SER A 360 17.34 -3.90 -2.41
N PRO A 361 16.23 -3.23 -2.83
CA PRO A 361 15.29 -2.65 -1.88
C PRO A 361 14.52 -3.65 -0.98
N ILE A 362 14.46 -4.94 -1.33
CA ILE A 362 13.68 -5.95 -0.60
C ILE A 362 14.56 -7.08 -0.07
N GLN A 363 15.42 -7.67 -0.92
CA GLN A 363 16.31 -8.79 -0.58
C GLN A 363 15.58 -9.92 0.17
N GLY A 364 14.46 -10.37 -0.39
CA GLY A 364 13.57 -11.32 0.28
C GLY A 364 12.50 -11.88 -0.63
N ILE A 365 11.74 -12.84 -0.12
CA ILE A 365 10.57 -13.42 -0.80
C ILE A 365 9.34 -12.70 -0.28
N VAL A 366 8.63 -12.01 -1.18
CA VAL A 366 7.37 -11.34 -0.84
C VAL A 366 6.25 -12.36 -0.87
N ILE A 367 5.50 -12.44 0.21
CA ILE A 367 4.29 -13.26 0.31
C ILE A 367 3.08 -12.34 0.40
N ASN A 368 2.07 -12.63 -0.40
CA ASN A 368 0.76 -12.01 -0.29
C ASN A 368 -0.25 -13.15 -0.03
N SER A 369 -0.88 -13.15 1.14
CA SER A 369 -1.74 -14.23 1.61
C SER A 369 -3.15 -13.74 1.90
N ARG A 370 -4.15 -14.39 1.33
CA ARG A 370 -5.57 -14.12 1.59
C ARG A 370 -6.17 -15.22 2.45
N ASP A 371 -6.97 -14.85 3.44
CA ASP A 371 -7.80 -15.81 4.15
C ASP A 371 -8.99 -16.23 3.30
N VAL A 372 -9.08 -17.52 3.03
CA VAL A 372 -10.13 -18.16 2.24
C VAL A 372 -10.91 -19.19 3.07
N THR A 373 -10.83 -19.12 4.39
CA THR A 373 -11.50 -20.05 5.32
C THR A 373 -13.00 -20.12 5.04
N ASP A 374 -13.68 -18.98 4.96
CA ASP A 374 -15.12 -18.92 4.67
C ASP A 374 -15.48 -19.55 3.32
N LEU A 375 -14.64 -19.33 2.29
CA LEU A 375 -14.84 -19.90 0.96
C LEU A 375 -14.70 -21.42 0.98
N VAL A 376 -13.68 -21.94 1.66
CA VAL A 376 -13.44 -23.38 1.80
C VAL A 376 -14.57 -24.02 2.62
N GLU A 377 -15.01 -23.39 3.71
CA GLU A 377 -16.13 -23.88 4.51
C GLU A 377 -17.44 -23.90 3.73
N GLN A 378 -17.77 -22.85 2.97
CA GLN A 378 -18.97 -22.81 2.13
C GLN A 378 -18.93 -23.90 1.06
N ARG A 379 -17.77 -24.11 0.43
CA ARG A 379 -17.57 -25.18 -0.55
C ARG A 379 -17.75 -26.56 0.08
N ASN A 380 -17.20 -26.79 1.26
CA ASN A 380 -17.35 -28.05 1.99
C ASN A 380 -18.80 -28.29 2.41
N ARG A 381 -19.51 -27.27 2.93
CA ARG A 381 -20.95 -27.35 3.26
C ARG A 381 -21.80 -27.66 2.04
N LEU A 382 -21.50 -27.04 0.89
CA LEU A 382 -22.19 -27.33 -0.36
C LEU A 382 -21.93 -28.78 -0.81
N SER A 383 -20.68 -29.23 -0.75
CA SER A 383 -20.31 -30.61 -1.10
C SER A 383 -20.99 -31.64 -0.19
N GLU A 384 -21.07 -31.37 1.11
CA GLU A 384 -21.75 -32.24 2.08
C GLU A 384 -23.26 -32.28 1.83
N SER A 385 -23.88 -31.13 1.55
CA SER A 385 -25.31 -31.04 1.21
C SER A 385 -25.64 -31.81 -0.07
N LEU A 386 -24.82 -31.65 -1.12
CA LEU A 386 -24.95 -32.43 -2.36
C LEU A 386 -24.77 -33.93 -2.12
N GLY A 387 -23.78 -34.33 -1.31
CA GLY A 387 -23.58 -35.73 -0.93
C GLY A 387 -24.77 -36.31 -0.16
N ARG A 388 -25.35 -35.57 0.78
CA ARG A 388 -26.56 -35.99 1.51
C ARG A 388 -27.76 -36.19 0.58
N TYR A 389 -27.93 -35.29 -0.40
CA TYR A 389 -28.98 -35.42 -1.41
C TYR A 389 -28.84 -36.72 -2.23
N GLU A 390 -27.63 -37.05 -2.68
CA GLU A 390 -27.37 -38.30 -3.40
C GLU A 390 -27.64 -39.54 -2.52
N ILE A 391 -27.18 -39.53 -1.27
CA ILE A 391 -27.36 -40.65 -0.33
C ILE A 391 -28.84 -40.90 -0.06
N VAL A 392 -29.64 -39.86 0.18
CA VAL A 392 -31.10 -40.01 0.44
C VAL A 392 -31.80 -40.61 -0.77
N SER A 393 -31.49 -40.12 -1.97
CA SER A 393 -32.05 -40.68 -3.21
C SER A 393 -31.65 -42.14 -3.44
N GLU A 394 -30.42 -42.53 -3.11
CA GLU A 394 -29.99 -43.92 -3.22
C GLU A 394 -30.64 -44.82 -2.16
N ALA A 395 -30.82 -44.33 -0.93
CA ALA A 395 -31.38 -45.10 0.17
C ALA A 395 -32.88 -45.39 0.00
N THR A 396 -33.67 -44.42 -0.48
CA THR A 396 -35.11 -44.65 -0.74
C THR A 396 -35.36 -45.39 -2.05
N SER A 397 -34.34 -45.50 -2.91
CA SER A 397 -34.48 -45.97 -4.29
C SER A 397 -35.51 -45.18 -5.10
N ASP A 398 -35.87 -43.98 -4.66
CA ASP A 398 -36.77 -43.13 -5.42
C ASP A 398 -36.03 -42.52 -6.59
N ILE A 399 -36.74 -42.41 -7.72
CA ILE A 399 -36.25 -41.69 -8.88
C ILE A 399 -36.51 -40.20 -8.64
N VAL A 400 -35.45 -39.46 -8.33
CA VAL A 400 -35.53 -38.01 -8.16
C VAL A 400 -35.24 -37.31 -9.49
N THR A 401 -36.09 -36.36 -9.86
CA THR A 401 -36.01 -35.57 -11.10
C THR A 401 -36.04 -34.09 -10.76
N ASP A 402 -35.13 -33.30 -11.33
CA ASP A 402 -35.14 -31.82 -11.31
C ASP A 402 -35.21 -31.34 -12.77
N TYR A 403 -36.40 -30.94 -13.21
CA TYR A 403 -36.65 -30.49 -14.58
C TYR A 403 -36.81 -28.98 -14.63
N ASP A 404 -36.11 -28.34 -15.56
CA ASP A 404 -36.07 -26.90 -15.75
C ASP A 404 -36.87 -26.51 -17.00
N PHE A 405 -37.98 -25.79 -16.79
CA PHE A 405 -38.91 -25.42 -17.87
C PHE A 405 -38.31 -24.42 -18.87
N LYS A 406 -37.28 -23.65 -18.47
CA LYS A 406 -36.66 -22.65 -19.34
C LYS A 406 -35.70 -23.29 -20.32
N THR A 407 -34.96 -24.30 -19.85
CA THR A 407 -33.92 -24.98 -20.64
C THR A 407 -34.38 -26.28 -21.29
N GLY A 408 -35.51 -26.84 -20.84
CA GLY A 408 -35.99 -28.16 -21.25
C GLY A 408 -35.11 -29.32 -20.75
N LYS A 409 -34.17 -29.05 -19.84
CA LYS A 409 -33.23 -30.05 -19.33
C LYS A 409 -33.69 -30.64 -18.02
N VAL A 410 -33.42 -31.92 -17.83
CA VAL A 410 -33.63 -32.64 -16.58
C VAL A 410 -32.29 -33.04 -15.96
N LYS A 411 -32.23 -33.07 -14.62
CA LYS A 411 -31.28 -33.91 -13.88
C LYS A 411 -32.03 -35.06 -13.24
N ILE A 412 -31.56 -36.28 -13.43
CA ILE A 412 -32.23 -37.48 -12.92
C ILE A 412 -31.29 -38.34 -12.08
N SER A 413 -31.76 -38.78 -10.92
CA SER A 413 -30.99 -39.65 -10.03
C SER A 413 -30.65 -40.99 -10.68
N LYS A 414 -29.52 -41.58 -10.28
CA LYS A 414 -29.08 -42.92 -10.74
C LYS A 414 -30.08 -44.05 -10.43
N SER A 415 -31.01 -43.80 -9.51
CA SER A 415 -32.08 -44.74 -9.16
C SER A 415 -32.97 -45.11 -10.35
N ILE A 416 -33.07 -44.30 -11.41
CA ILE A 416 -33.79 -44.66 -12.64
C ILE A 416 -33.24 -45.94 -13.29
N PHE A 417 -31.92 -46.14 -13.24
CA PHE A 417 -31.29 -47.35 -13.74
C PHE A 417 -31.60 -48.55 -12.83
N LYS A 418 -31.52 -48.37 -11.51
CA LYS A 418 -31.80 -49.43 -10.53
C LYS A 418 -33.27 -49.88 -10.56
N VAL A 419 -34.20 -48.94 -10.70
CA VAL A 419 -35.64 -49.20 -10.65
C VAL A 419 -36.20 -49.65 -11.99
N CYS A 420 -35.82 -48.97 -13.08
CA CYS A 420 -36.42 -49.15 -14.41
C CYS A 420 -35.42 -49.56 -15.51
N GLY A 421 -34.11 -49.64 -15.22
CA GLY A 421 -33.09 -50.08 -16.17
C GLY A 421 -32.61 -49.04 -17.19
N HIS A 422 -33.11 -47.81 -17.15
CA HIS A 422 -32.70 -46.76 -18.10
C HIS A 422 -31.43 -46.04 -17.64
N ASP A 423 -30.48 -45.80 -18.54
CA ASP A 423 -29.27 -45.05 -18.23
C ASP A 423 -29.61 -43.55 -18.03
N PRO A 424 -29.34 -42.96 -16.86
CA PRO A 424 -29.63 -41.55 -16.60
C PRO A 424 -28.98 -40.62 -17.62
N LYS A 425 -27.78 -40.93 -18.15
CA LYS A 425 -27.10 -40.07 -19.12
C LYS A 425 -27.82 -39.98 -20.45
N VAL A 426 -28.50 -41.05 -20.86
CA VAL A 426 -29.32 -41.07 -22.08
C VAL A 426 -30.56 -40.21 -21.85
N VAL A 427 -31.23 -40.39 -20.71
CA VAL A 427 -32.43 -39.62 -20.35
C VAL A 427 -32.16 -38.12 -20.30
N GLU A 428 -31.00 -37.69 -19.78
CA GLU A 428 -30.64 -36.27 -19.69
C GLU A 428 -30.28 -35.61 -21.05
N GLN A 429 -30.05 -36.41 -22.10
CA GLN A 429 -29.72 -35.93 -23.45
C GLN A 429 -30.93 -35.79 -24.36
N GLU A 430 -32.01 -36.51 -24.06
CA GLU A 430 -33.27 -36.47 -24.80
C GLU A 430 -34.14 -35.26 -24.38
N ASP A 431 -35.17 -34.96 -25.16
CA ASP A 431 -36.25 -34.10 -24.68
C ASP A 431 -37.00 -34.82 -23.55
N PHE A 432 -36.82 -34.34 -22.32
CA PHE A 432 -37.30 -35.07 -21.15
C PHE A 432 -38.82 -35.23 -21.13
N GLU A 433 -39.58 -34.22 -21.56
CA GLU A 433 -41.03 -34.28 -21.54
C GLU A 433 -41.54 -35.34 -22.52
N ASP A 434 -41.06 -35.28 -23.76
CA ASP A 434 -41.44 -36.24 -24.80
C ASP A 434 -40.96 -37.66 -24.46
N TRP A 435 -39.70 -37.78 -24.01
CA TRP A 435 -39.13 -39.06 -23.60
C TRP A 435 -39.93 -39.67 -22.44
N TRP A 436 -40.18 -38.91 -21.37
CA TRP A 436 -40.90 -39.42 -20.20
C TRP A 436 -42.32 -39.83 -20.57
N MET A 437 -43.05 -38.98 -21.30
CA MET A 437 -44.43 -39.25 -21.71
C MET A 437 -44.54 -40.45 -22.67
N SER A 438 -43.53 -40.69 -23.51
CA SER A 438 -43.48 -41.88 -24.37
C SER A 438 -43.35 -43.19 -23.57
N HIS A 439 -42.69 -43.15 -22.40
CA HIS A 439 -42.51 -44.28 -21.49
C HIS A 439 -43.66 -44.46 -20.49
N VAL A 440 -44.53 -43.46 -20.33
CA VAL A 440 -45.80 -43.62 -19.62
C VAL A 440 -46.79 -44.43 -20.45
N HIS A 441 -47.51 -45.35 -19.82
CA HIS A 441 -48.57 -46.14 -20.43
C HIS A 441 -49.66 -45.25 -21.06
N GLU A 442 -50.09 -45.56 -22.28
CA GLU A 442 -51.00 -44.73 -23.10
C GLU A 442 -52.26 -44.22 -22.37
N LYS A 443 -52.88 -45.10 -21.56
CA LYS A 443 -54.10 -44.80 -20.79
C LYS A 443 -53.88 -43.77 -19.68
N ASP A 444 -52.64 -43.63 -19.19
CA ASP A 444 -52.31 -42.77 -18.04
C ASP A 444 -51.85 -41.38 -18.51
N ARG A 445 -51.40 -41.24 -19.77
CA ARG A 445 -50.84 -39.98 -20.33
C ARG A 445 -51.79 -38.79 -20.24
N LYS A 446 -53.08 -38.99 -20.50
CA LYS A 446 -54.08 -37.90 -20.51
C LYS A 446 -54.30 -37.35 -19.10
N GLU A 447 -54.34 -38.23 -18.11
CA GLU A 447 -54.52 -37.85 -16.71
C GLU A 447 -53.35 -37.03 -16.18
N ILE A 448 -52.11 -37.46 -16.50
CA ILE A 448 -50.89 -36.74 -16.10
C ILE A 448 -50.88 -35.32 -16.66
N ARG A 449 -51.11 -35.14 -17.97
CA ARG A 449 -51.13 -33.81 -18.60
C ARG A 449 -52.16 -32.89 -17.95
N ASN A 450 -53.38 -33.38 -17.76
CA ASN A 450 -54.44 -32.60 -17.12
C ASN A 450 -54.08 -32.20 -15.69
N LYS A 451 -53.43 -33.09 -14.93
CA LYS A 451 -53.00 -32.78 -13.56
C LYS A 451 -51.92 -31.72 -13.53
N VAL A 452 -50.90 -31.83 -14.38
CA VAL A 452 -49.80 -30.86 -14.46
C VAL A 452 -50.33 -29.48 -14.87
N LEU A 453 -51.19 -29.42 -15.90
CA LEU A 453 -51.83 -28.17 -16.33
C LEU A 453 -52.66 -27.53 -15.20
N ASN A 454 -53.48 -28.31 -14.51
CA ASN A 454 -54.27 -27.81 -13.39
C ASN A 454 -53.38 -27.25 -12.27
N VAL A 455 -52.26 -27.90 -11.94
CA VAL A 455 -51.33 -27.40 -10.90
C VAL A 455 -50.75 -26.04 -11.29
N ILE A 456 -50.37 -25.87 -12.56
CA ILE A 456 -49.86 -24.61 -13.09
C ILE A 456 -50.95 -23.51 -13.05
N GLU A 457 -52.17 -23.83 -13.48
CA GLU A 457 -53.27 -22.85 -13.57
C GLU A 457 -53.87 -22.48 -12.20
N SER A 458 -53.95 -23.44 -11.27
CA SER A 458 -54.53 -23.24 -9.94
C SER A 458 -53.58 -22.57 -8.95
N GLY A 459 -52.30 -22.38 -9.31
CA GLY A 459 -51.25 -21.89 -8.41
C GLY A 459 -50.84 -22.89 -7.33
N ASN A 460 -51.28 -24.15 -7.43
CA ASN A 460 -50.85 -25.21 -6.53
C ASN A 460 -49.36 -25.49 -6.74
N LYS A 461 -48.64 -25.74 -5.65
CA LYS A 461 -47.18 -25.98 -5.72
C LYS A 461 -46.79 -27.44 -5.68
N SER A 462 -47.73 -28.36 -5.50
CA SER A 462 -47.42 -29.80 -5.47
C SER A 462 -48.56 -30.65 -6.00
N PHE A 463 -48.21 -31.84 -6.49
CA PHE A 463 -49.18 -32.87 -6.85
C PHE A 463 -48.65 -34.26 -6.58
N GLN A 464 -49.60 -35.20 -6.51
CA GLN A 464 -49.35 -36.62 -6.43
C GLN A 464 -50.11 -37.34 -7.53
N LEU A 465 -49.45 -38.29 -8.21
CA LEU A 465 -50.01 -39.12 -9.27
C LEU A 465 -49.48 -40.55 -9.17
N GLU A 466 -50.28 -41.49 -9.63
CA GLU A 466 -49.87 -42.88 -9.80
C GLU A 466 -50.04 -43.27 -11.26
N TYR A 467 -48.99 -43.75 -11.90
CA TYR A 467 -49.04 -44.14 -13.30
C TYR A 467 -48.11 -45.30 -13.60
N ARG A 468 -48.38 -46.00 -14.70
CA ARG A 468 -47.53 -47.08 -15.17
C ARG A 468 -46.43 -46.54 -16.06
N PHE A 469 -45.20 -46.91 -15.74
CA PHE A 469 -43.99 -46.50 -16.44
C PHE A 469 -43.28 -47.72 -17.02
N LYS A 470 -42.82 -47.59 -18.27
CA LYS A 470 -42.17 -48.66 -19.03
C LYS A 470 -40.67 -48.74 -18.71
N CYS A 471 -40.23 -49.90 -18.26
CA CYS A 471 -38.83 -50.21 -18.00
C CYS A 471 -38.07 -50.53 -19.29
N ALA A 472 -36.75 -50.52 -19.23
CA ALA A 472 -35.87 -50.80 -20.38
C ALA A 472 -36.06 -52.22 -20.95
N ASP A 473 -36.48 -53.18 -20.11
CA ASP A 473 -36.83 -54.56 -20.51
C ASP A 473 -38.23 -54.70 -21.13
N GLY A 474 -39.00 -53.61 -21.17
CA GLY A 474 -40.37 -53.56 -21.68
C GLY A 474 -41.46 -53.86 -20.64
N SER A 475 -41.11 -54.23 -19.41
CA SER A 475 -42.07 -54.41 -18.32
C SER A 475 -42.64 -53.07 -17.83
N TYR A 476 -43.76 -53.13 -17.09
CA TYR A 476 -44.37 -51.93 -16.49
C TYR A 476 -44.27 -51.95 -14.97
N LYS A 477 -43.84 -50.83 -14.41
CA LYS A 477 -43.87 -50.54 -12.97
C LYS A 477 -44.90 -49.45 -12.68
N THR A 478 -45.56 -49.54 -11.53
CA THR A 478 -46.43 -48.45 -11.06
C THR A 478 -45.60 -47.48 -10.23
N LEU A 479 -45.43 -46.25 -10.74
CA LEU A 479 -44.73 -45.19 -10.05
C LEU A 479 -45.72 -44.28 -9.32
N LEU A 480 -45.42 -44.00 -8.06
CA LEU A 480 -46.03 -42.94 -7.28
C LEU A 480 -45.15 -41.69 -7.42
N ASP A 481 -45.62 -40.71 -8.18
CA ASP A 481 -44.94 -39.45 -8.42
C ASP A 481 -45.43 -38.39 -7.45
N ARG A 482 -44.51 -37.85 -6.65
CA ARG A 482 -44.73 -36.68 -5.80
C ARG A 482 -43.83 -35.57 -6.30
N SER A 483 -44.43 -34.56 -6.93
CA SER A 483 -43.71 -33.48 -7.57
C SER A 483 -44.12 -32.12 -7.03
N TYR A 484 -43.14 -31.22 -6.93
CA TYR A 484 -43.27 -29.85 -6.45
C TYR A 484 -42.89 -28.88 -7.56
N LEU A 485 -43.78 -27.93 -7.85
CA LEU A 485 -43.61 -26.87 -8.83
C LEU A 485 -42.95 -25.66 -8.15
N VAL A 486 -41.77 -25.29 -8.63
CA VAL A 486 -41.06 -24.06 -8.28
C VAL A 486 -41.41 -23.02 -9.33
N THR A 487 -41.89 -21.87 -8.88
CA THR A 487 -42.28 -20.73 -9.74
C THR A 487 -41.33 -19.56 -9.52
N ASP A 488 -41.16 -18.73 -10.55
CA ASP A 488 -40.43 -17.47 -10.44
C ASP A 488 -41.24 -16.39 -9.67
N ARG A 489 -40.69 -15.17 -9.60
CA ARG A 489 -41.31 -14.03 -8.91
C ARG A 489 -42.63 -13.56 -9.55
N ASP A 490 -42.83 -13.87 -10.83
CA ASP A 490 -44.02 -13.51 -11.61
C ASP A 490 -45.05 -14.66 -11.62
N GLY A 491 -44.79 -15.75 -10.88
CA GLY A 491 -45.67 -16.91 -10.77
C GLY A 491 -45.57 -17.89 -11.94
N LYS A 492 -44.59 -17.72 -12.85
CA LYS A 492 -44.41 -18.64 -13.98
C LYS A 492 -43.65 -19.89 -13.53
N PRO A 493 -43.97 -21.07 -14.10
CA PRO A 493 -43.20 -22.30 -13.87
C PRO A 493 -41.71 -22.10 -14.18
N GLU A 494 -40.86 -22.30 -13.17
CA GLU A 494 -39.41 -22.25 -13.32
C GLU A 494 -38.81 -23.66 -13.33
N LYS A 495 -39.18 -24.49 -12.34
CA LYS A 495 -38.74 -25.89 -12.24
C LYS A 495 -39.80 -26.80 -11.68
N ILE A 496 -39.67 -28.09 -11.90
CA ILE A 496 -40.41 -29.12 -11.20
C ILE A 496 -39.44 -30.15 -10.64
N ILE A 497 -39.50 -30.33 -9.32
CA ILE A 497 -38.68 -31.30 -8.59
C ILE A 497 -39.60 -32.40 -8.10
N GLY A 498 -39.29 -33.65 -8.44
CA GLY A 498 -40.15 -34.78 -8.12
C GLY A 498 -39.40 -36.00 -7.63
N SER A 499 -40.06 -36.78 -6.78
CA SER A 499 -39.63 -38.11 -6.36
C SER A 499 -40.66 -39.13 -6.87
N LYS A 500 -40.19 -40.17 -7.58
CA LYS A 500 -41.03 -41.25 -8.09
C LYS A 500 -40.64 -42.57 -7.44
N GLN A 501 -41.56 -43.12 -6.66
CA GLN A 501 -41.39 -44.37 -5.92
C GLN A 501 -42.04 -45.53 -6.66
N ASP A 502 -41.36 -46.68 -6.78
CA ASP A 502 -41.96 -47.91 -7.28
C ASP A 502 -42.89 -48.52 -6.21
N ILE A 503 -44.19 -48.50 -6.49
CA ILE A 503 -45.24 -49.03 -5.60
C ILE A 503 -45.86 -50.31 -6.17
N THR A 504 -45.24 -50.95 -7.16
CA THR A 504 -45.80 -52.14 -7.83
C THR A 504 -46.08 -53.26 -6.84
N GLN A 505 -45.07 -53.64 -6.04
CA GLN A 505 -45.21 -54.68 -5.02
C GLN A 505 -46.26 -54.33 -3.97
N GLN A 506 -46.31 -53.07 -3.53
CA GLN A 506 -47.30 -52.60 -2.56
C GLN A 506 -48.72 -52.71 -3.13
N LYS A 507 -48.93 -52.36 -4.40
CA LYS A 507 -50.24 -52.51 -5.06
C LYS A 507 -50.65 -53.97 -5.22
N ASP A 508 -49.72 -54.85 -5.56
CA ASP A 508 -50.04 -56.27 -5.73
C ASP A 508 -50.40 -56.91 -4.39
N GLN A 509 -49.71 -56.57 -3.31
CA GLN A 509 -50.09 -56.96 -1.95
C GLN A 509 -51.47 -56.43 -1.57
N LEU A 510 -51.76 -55.15 -1.83
CA LEU A 510 -53.06 -54.56 -1.54
C LEU A 510 -54.20 -55.24 -2.34
N LYS A 511 -53.96 -55.59 -3.61
CA LYS A 511 -54.93 -56.33 -4.42
C LYS A 511 -55.17 -57.73 -3.87
N GLN A 512 -54.12 -58.44 -3.47
CA GLN A 512 -54.25 -59.77 -2.86
C GLN A 512 -55.06 -59.72 -1.55
N ILE A 513 -54.78 -58.74 -0.68
CA ILE A 513 -55.54 -58.52 0.56
C ILE A 513 -57.00 -58.22 0.24
N LYS A 514 -57.29 -57.30 -0.70
CA LYS A 514 -58.67 -56.98 -1.10
C LYS A 514 -59.41 -58.20 -1.65
N SER A 515 -58.73 -59.00 -2.47
CA SER A 515 -59.30 -60.24 -3.01
C SER A 515 -59.61 -61.26 -1.90
N ARG A 516 -58.70 -61.44 -0.94
CA ARG A 516 -58.91 -62.32 0.22
C ARG A 516 -60.08 -61.83 1.08
N ASN A 517 -60.15 -60.53 1.37
CA ASN A 517 -61.24 -59.95 2.15
C ASN A 517 -62.60 -60.16 1.46
N LYS A 518 -62.68 -59.98 0.14
CA LYS A 518 -63.92 -60.23 -0.61
C LYS A 518 -64.38 -61.68 -0.49
N ILE A 519 -63.45 -62.64 -0.63
CA ILE A 519 -63.76 -64.07 -0.46
C ILE A 519 -64.25 -64.36 0.97
N LEU A 520 -63.61 -63.76 1.98
CA LEU A 520 -64.05 -63.91 3.38
C LEU A 520 -65.45 -63.33 3.62
N GLU A 521 -65.78 -62.19 3.03
CA GLU A 521 -67.13 -61.60 3.09
C GLU A 521 -68.18 -62.52 2.45
N GLU A 522 -67.89 -63.11 1.29
CA GLU A 522 -68.78 -64.06 0.61
C GLU A 522 -69.00 -65.35 1.43
N ILE A 523 -67.94 -65.90 2.04
CA ILE A 523 -68.04 -67.06 2.94
C ILE A 523 -68.88 -66.70 4.16
N ALA A 524 -68.60 -65.59 4.84
CA ALA A 524 -69.34 -65.16 6.02
C ALA A 524 -70.83 -64.97 5.72
N TRP A 525 -71.16 -64.41 4.54
CA TRP A 525 -72.54 -64.27 4.08
C TRP A 525 -73.23 -65.63 3.87
N GLN A 526 -72.56 -66.58 3.19
CA GLN A 526 -73.10 -67.93 2.98
C GLN A 526 -73.33 -68.67 4.31
N GLN A 527 -72.38 -68.60 5.24
CA GLN A 527 -72.53 -69.29 6.53
C GLN A 527 -73.67 -68.72 7.36
N SER A 528 -73.83 -67.38 7.38
CA SER A 528 -74.97 -66.74 8.02
C SER A 528 -76.30 -67.22 7.42
N HIS A 529 -76.38 -67.33 6.09
CA HIS A 529 -77.59 -67.83 5.42
C HIS A 529 -77.88 -69.31 5.78
N MET A 530 -76.87 -70.17 5.80
CA MET A 530 -77.02 -71.59 6.12
C MET A 530 -77.45 -71.83 7.57
N VAL A 531 -76.94 -71.04 8.52
CA VAL A 531 -77.33 -71.10 9.95
C VAL A 531 -78.75 -70.56 10.16
N ARG A 532 -79.13 -69.51 9.45
CA ARG A 532 -80.42 -68.84 9.62
C ARG A 532 -81.61 -69.71 9.23
N ALA A 533 -81.46 -70.58 8.22
CA ALA A 533 -82.54 -71.42 7.71
C ALA A 533 -83.09 -72.43 8.75
N PRO A 534 -82.30 -73.31 9.37
CA PRO A 534 -82.80 -74.22 10.40
C PRO A 534 -83.21 -73.47 11.66
N LEU A 535 -82.50 -72.39 12.04
CA LEU A 535 -82.90 -71.56 13.18
C LEU A 535 -84.30 -70.93 12.97
N ALA A 536 -84.58 -70.38 11.78
CA ALA A 536 -85.91 -69.84 11.47
C ALA A 536 -86.99 -70.92 11.51
N LYS A 537 -86.67 -72.14 11.06
CA LYS A 537 -87.58 -73.30 11.12
C LYS A 537 -87.86 -73.71 12.58
N ILE A 538 -86.85 -73.75 13.44
CA ILE A 538 -87.01 -73.99 14.89
C ILE A 538 -87.92 -72.92 15.51
N MET A 539 -87.65 -71.62 15.24
CA MET A 539 -88.46 -70.54 15.80
C MET A 539 -89.93 -70.63 15.35
N GLY A 540 -90.18 -70.90 14.06
CA GLY A 540 -91.54 -71.07 13.55
C GLY A 540 -92.27 -72.27 14.15
N LEU A 541 -91.58 -73.40 14.34
CA LEU A 541 -92.15 -74.57 15.00
C LEU A 541 -92.41 -74.35 16.49
N ILE A 542 -91.53 -73.62 17.19
CA ILE A 542 -91.75 -73.21 18.59
C ILE A 542 -92.97 -72.29 18.70
N ASP A 543 -93.15 -71.36 17.76
CA ASP A 543 -94.33 -70.50 17.75
C ASP A 543 -95.60 -71.31 17.49
N LEU A 544 -95.60 -72.28 16.57
CA LEU A 544 -96.73 -73.20 16.38
C LEU A 544 -97.04 -74.03 17.64
N LEU A 545 -95.99 -74.49 18.35
CA LEU A 545 -96.13 -75.23 19.60
C LEU A 545 -96.79 -74.40 20.72
N LYS A 546 -96.60 -73.08 20.74
CA LYS A 546 -97.28 -72.18 21.71
C LYS A 546 -98.80 -72.10 21.50
N TYR A 547 -99.29 -72.37 20.29
CA TYR A 547 -100.71 -72.29 19.93
C TYR A 547 -101.38 -73.67 19.76
N SER A 548 -100.68 -74.78 19.99
CA SER A 548 -101.28 -76.12 19.93
C SER A 548 -102.14 -76.38 21.17
N GLU A 549 -103.46 -76.44 21.01
CA GLU A 549 -104.41 -76.70 22.11
C GLU A 549 -104.50 -78.21 22.41
N ASN A 550 -103.75 -78.69 23.40
CA ASN A 550 -103.89 -80.00 24.07
C ASN A 550 -103.96 -81.27 23.19
N ASN A 551 -103.56 -81.21 21.92
CA ASN A 551 -103.38 -82.40 21.08
C ASN A 551 -101.96 -82.98 21.28
N HIS A 552 -101.86 -83.99 22.15
CA HIS A 552 -100.58 -84.65 22.47
C HIS A 552 -99.84 -85.21 21.24
N GLU A 553 -100.57 -85.61 20.19
CA GLU A 553 -99.97 -86.19 18.98
C GLU A 553 -99.31 -85.09 18.12
N GLU A 554 -99.96 -83.94 17.98
CA GLU A 554 -99.40 -82.75 17.28
C GLU A 554 -98.20 -82.15 18.02
N THR A 555 -98.27 -82.05 19.35
CA THR A 555 -97.14 -81.55 20.15
C THR A 555 -95.91 -82.45 19.99
N LYS A 556 -96.10 -83.77 19.93
CA LYS A 556 -95.02 -84.74 19.74
C LYS A 556 -94.38 -84.62 18.35
N ASP A 557 -95.18 -84.48 17.29
CA ASP A 557 -94.70 -84.27 15.93
C ASP A 557 -93.94 -82.93 15.78
N LEU A 558 -94.43 -81.85 16.39
CA LEU A 558 -93.74 -80.55 16.41
C LEU A 558 -92.41 -80.61 17.17
N LEU A 559 -92.35 -81.29 18.31
CA LEU A 559 -91.10 -81.50 19.06
C LEU A 559 -90.09 -82.31 18.26
N GLU A 560 -90.52 -83.35 17.56
CA GLU A 560 -89.65 -84.15 16.68
C GLU A 560 -89.10 -83.29 15.52
N LYS A 561 -89.93 -82.45 14.90
CA LYS A 561 -89.50 -81.51 13.85
C LYS A 561 -88.54 -80.42 14.36
N ILE A 562 -88.72 -79.94 15.61
CA ILE A 562 -87.78 -79.02 16.26
C ILE A 562 -86.45 -79.71 16.49
N LEU A 563 -86.46 -80.94 17.02
CA LEU A 563 -85.26 -81.72 17.26
C LEU A 563 -84.48 -81.96 15.96
N ASN A 564 -85.16 -82.41 14.90
CA ASN A 564 -84.54 -82.59 13.59
C ASN A 564 -83.94 -81.28 13.05
N SER A 565 -84.63 -80.16 13.23
CA SER A 565 -84.11 -78.84 12.79
C SER A 565 -82.94 -78.36 13.65
N ALA A 566 -82.87 -78.75 14.92
CA ALA A 566 -81.73 -78.48 15.81
C ALA A 566 -80.51 -79.35 15.45
N GLU A 567 -80.74 -80.61 15.07
CA GLU A 567 -79.70 -81.49 14.53
C GLU A 567 -79.18 -80.98 13.17
N ASP A 568 -80.06 -80.49 12.29
CA ASP A 568 -79.68 -79.83 11.03
C ASP A 568 -78.78 -78.61 11.30
N LEU A 569 -79.15 -77.78 12.29
CA LEU A 569 -78.36 -76.62 12.69
C LEU A 569 -77.00 -77.03 13.27
N ASP A 570 -76.94 -78.04 14.14
CA ASP A 570 -75.69 -78.57 14.70
C ASP A 570 -74.78 -79.13 13.59
N ALA A 571 -75.35 -79.84 12.62
CA ALA A 571 -74.61 -80.33 11.46
C ALA A 571 -73.99 -79.19 10.62
N VAL A 572 -74.75 -78.11 10.40
CA VAL A 572 -74.25 -76.90 9.73
C VAL A 572 -73.10 -76.26 10.53
N ILE A 573 -73.26 -76.09 11.85
CA ILE A 573 -72.23 -75.48 12.71
C ILE A 573 -70.96 -76.34 12.74
N ARG A 574 -71.07 -77.66 12.82
CA ARG A 574 -69.92 -78.58 12.78
C ARG A 574 -69.18 -78.50 11.45
N ASN A 575 -69.90 -78.45 10.32
CA ASN A 575 -69.30 -78.30 8.99
C ASN A 575 -68.53 -76.97 8.87
N ILE A 576 -69.07 -75.89 9.43
CA ILE A 576 -68.40 -74.59 9.48
C ILE A 576 -67.11 -74.67 10.29
N ALA A 577 -67.18 -75.27 11.48
CA ALA A 577 -66.03 -75.42 12.35
C ALA A 577 -64.91 -76.23 11.67
N GLU A 578 -65.23 -77.38 11.07
CA GLU A 578 -64.25 -78.22 10.36
C GLU A 578 -63.57 -77.50 9.20
N LYS A 579 -64.30 -76.68 8.44
CA LYS A 579 -63.75 -75.88 7.33
C LYS A 579 -62.94 -74.65 7.76
N THR A 580 -63.03 -74.25 9.03
CA THR A 580 -62.28 -73.09 9.55
C THR A 580 -60.92 -73.50 10.12
N TYR A 581 -60.73 -74.77 10.48
CA TYR A 581 -59.48 -75.32 11.03
C TYR A 581 -58.55 -76.00 10.00
N ASN A 582 -59.01 -76.19 8.76
CA ASN A 582 -58.19 -76.60 7.61
C ASN A 582 -58.10 -75.45 6.61
#